data_AF-A0A396Z887-F1
#
_entry.id   AF-A0A396Z887-F1
#
_cell.length_a   1.000
_cell.length_b   1.000
_cell.length_c   1.000
_cell.angle_alpha   90.00
_cell.angle_beta   90.00
_cell.angle_gamma   90.00
#
_symmetry.space_group_name_H-M   'P 1'
#
loop_
_entity.id
_entity.type
_entity.pdbx_description
1 polymer ?
#
loop_
_entity_poly.entity_id
_entity_poly.type
_entity_poly.pdbx_seq_one_letter_code
_entity_poly.pdbx_strand_id
1 'polypeptide(L)'
;MTEKSALDEYRDEIGEPSTEDTSLTIPSKSEAKDFSPEQRKTLAQFYLVQAKVSVFQTAIALTAIRNLELHLELGYEKFSDCMEQELGMSGRVASEYVSAVETFGIGDRVKQLMEASPKRFLQAAKEVRQKQMEGETLTLSDGTEITAEEFLEERISALESSSKKRIKTLETENQTIKAEADLLRKKQANLEKSISKKDEQIDVLRKSKDLDPEKLLKIKNQREAEKVIDECNASLLDALNRIESIPEEVRNGGLGIYLSRTIATMEIGLKTLKMNWSSHLFQGETSE
;
A
#
# COMPACT_ATOMS: atom_id res chain seq x y z
N MET A 1 18.50 33.69 43.68
CA MET A 1 17.10 33.29 43.51
C MET A 1 17.10 31.98 42.75
N THR A 2 16.99 30.87 43.48
CA THR A 2 16.85 29.53 42.92
C THR A 2 15.38 29.15 43.06
N GLU A 3 14.70 29.06 41.92
CA GLU A 3 13.30 28.65 41.84
C GLU A 3 13.16 27.23 42.37
N LYS A 4 12.37 27.08 43.43
CA LYS A 4 11.91 25.78 43.92
C LYS A 4 10.90 25.23 42.92
N SER A 5 11.16 24.02 42.42
CA SER A 5 10.24 23.28 41.56
C SER A 5 9.07 22.75 42.39
N ALA A 6 7.84 22.89 41.87
CA ALA A 6 6.58 22.43 42.45
C ALA A 6 6.45 20.89 42.60
N LEU A 7 7.55 20.15 42.41
CA LEU A 7 7.64 18.70 42.59
C LEU A 7 8.20 18.31 43.96
N ASP A 8 8.79 19.24 44.73
CA ASP A 8 9.31 18.95 46.07
C ASP A 8 8.24 19.05 47.18
N GLU A 9 7.06 19.61 46.91
CA GLU A 9 5.98 19.72 47.91
C GLU A 9 5.16 18.43 48.11
N TYR A 10 5.29 17.44 47.22
CA TYR A 10 4.52 16.19 47.30
C TYR A 10 5.31 14.99 47.83
N ARG A 11 6.56 15.19 48.27
CA ARG A 11 7.38 14.09 48.79
C ARG A 11 7.12 13.80 50.27
N ASP A 12 6.59 14.77 51.01
CA ASP A 12 6.39 14.67 52.46
C ASP A 12 4.95 14.25 52.86
N GLU A 13 4.02 14.11 51.90
CA GLU A 13 2.64 13.62 52.14
C GLU A 13 2.44 12.12 51.88
N ILE A 14 3.45 11.43 51.34
CA ILE A 14 3.42 9.97 51.18
C ILE A 14 3.99 9.36 52.45
N GLY A 15 3.11 9.17 53.45
CA GLY A 15 3.39 8.38 54.64
C GLY A 15 3.92 6.98 54.29
N GLU A 16 4.70 6.42 55.20
CA GLU A 16 5.30 5.08 55.08
C GLU A 16 4.27 4.04 54.60
N PRO A 17 4.66 3.12 53.70
CA PRO A 17 3.73 2.12 53.18
C PRO A 17 3.28 1.20 54.31
N SER A 18 2.00 1.28 54.66
CA SER A 18 1.33 0.37 55.57
C SER A 18 1.41 -1.05 55.03
N THR A 19 2.06 -1.94 55.77
CA THR A 19 2.07 -3.39 55.56
C THR A 19 0.73 -4.01 55.96
N GLU A 20 -0.34 -3.69 55.23
CA GLU A 20 -1.58 -4.47 55.25
C GLU A 20 -1.83 -4.99 53.83
N ASP A 21 -1.59 -6.30 53.64
CA ASP A 21 -2.02 -7.08 52.49
C ASP A 21 -3.54 -6.98 52.35
N THR A 22 -4.01 -5.96 51.64
CA THR A 22 -5.35 -5.96 51.05
C THR A 22 -5.25 -6.64 49.69
N SER A 23 -4.99 -7.95 49.71
CA SER A 23 -5.16 -8.76 48.50
C SER A 23 -6.62 -8.65 48.06
N LEU A 24 -6.87 -8.05 46.90
CA LEU A 24 -8.17 -8.02 46.26
C LEU A 24 -8.58 -9.45 45.90
N THR A 25 -9.24 -10.15 46.82
CA THR A 25 -9.75 -11.51 46.59
C THR A 25 -11.12 -11.47 45.93
N ILE A 26 -11.29 -12.24 44.86
CA ILE A 26 -12.62 -12.51 44.29
C ILE A 26 -13.38 -13.36 45.31
N PRO A 27 -14.63 -13.02 45.68
CA PRO A 27 -15.44 -13.81 46.59
C PRO A 27 -15.50 -15.27 46.15
N SER A 28 -15.32 -16.19 47.09
CA SER A 28 -15.35 -17.61 46.78
C SER A 28 -16.76 -18.07 46.38
N LYS A 29 -16.87 -19.17 45.61
CA LYS A 29 -18.17 -19.76 45.22
C LYS A 29 -19.08 -20.07 46.43
N SER A 30 -18.53 -20.25 47.64
CA SER A 30 -19.35 -20.52 48.84
C SER A 30 -19.93 -19.24 49.45
N GLU A 31 -19.18 -18.15 49.54
CA GLU A 31 -19.65 -16.90 50.17
C GLU A 31 -20.75 -16.22 49.34
N ALA A 32 -20.70 -16.34 48.01
CA ALA A 32 -21.70 -15.74 47.13
C ALA A 32 -23.03 -16.54 47.03
N LYS A 33 -23.08 -17.76 47.56
CA LYS A 33 -24.32 -18.57 47.62
C LYS A 33 -25.24 -18.15 48.77
N ASP A 34 -24.71 -17.43 49.76
CA ASP A 34 -25.47 -16.94 50.90
C ASP A 34 -26.23 -15.63 50.60
N PHE A 35 -25.98 -15.02 49.45
CA PHE A 35 -26.71 -13.83 48.99
C PHE A 35 -28.09 -14.17 48.44
N SER A 36 -29.06 -13.29 48.70
CA SER A 36 -30.38 -13.38 48.09
C SER A 36 -30.31 -13.20 46.56
N PRO A 37 -31.30 -13.71 45.78
CA PRO A 37 -31.33 -13.52 44.33
C PRO A 37 -31.24 -12.04 43.91
N GLU A 38 -31.89 -11.14 44.66
CA GLU A 38 -31.83 -9.69 44.41
C GLU A 38 -30.43 -9.11 44.65
N GLN A 39 -29.73 -9.58 45.70
CA GLN A 39 -28.35 -9.19 45.99
C GLN A 39 -27.39 -9.71 44.91
N ARG A 40 -27.56 -10.96 44.45
CA ARG A 40 -26.76 -11.55 43.37
C ARG A 40 -26.96 -10.80 42.05
N LYS A 41 -28.19 -10.39 41.73
CA LYS A 41 -28.48 -9.55 40.56
C LYS A 41 -27.82 -8.18 40.64
N THR A 42 -27.85 -7.55 41.82
CA THR A 42 -27.16 -6.27 42.07
C THR A 42 -25.64 -6.43 41.92
N LEU A 43 -25.08 -7.52 42.44
CA LEU A 43 -23.66 -7.85 42.29
C LEU A 43 -23.26 -8.10 40.83
N ALA A 44 -24.11 -8.76 40.05
CA ALA A 44 -23.91 -8.98 38.62
C ALA A 44 -23.84 -7.65 37.86
N GLN A 45 -24.76 -6.73 38.14
CA GLN A 45 -24.77 -5.38 37.56
C GLN A 45 -23.54 -4.58 37.97
N PHE A 46 -23.12 -4.68 39.24
CA PHE A 46 -21.90 -4.03 39.72
C PHE A 46 -20.66 -4.49 38.93
N TYR A 47 -20.49 -5.80 38.72
CA TYR A 47 -19.35 -6.31 37.95
C TYR A 47 -19.43 -5.90 36.47
N LEU A 48 -20.62 -5.83 35.87
CA LEU A 48 -20.76 -5.28 34.51
C LEU A 48 -20.32 -3.82 34.41
N VAL A 49 -20.59 -3.01 35.43
CA VAL A 49 -20.14 -1.62 35.49
C VAL A 49 -18.62 -1.57 35.69
N GLN A 50 -18.07 -2.35 36.61
CA GLN A 50 -16.61 -2.45 36.81
C GLN A 50 -15.88 -2.87 35.53
N ALA A 51 -16.46 -3.78 34.75
CA ALA A 51 -15.85 -4.28 33.53
C ALA A 51 -15.60 -3.19 32.47
N LYS A 52 -16.24 -2.01 32.61
CA LYS A 52 -16.09 -0.86 31.71
C LYS A 52 -15.05 0.17 32.18
N VAL A 53 -14.44 -0.03 33.35
CA VAL A 53 -13.55 0.96 33.99
C VAL A 53 -12.11 0.90 33.48
N SER A 54 -11.47 -0.27 33.56
CA SER A 54 -10.10 -0.50 33.05
C SER A 54 -9.94 -1.95 32.64
N VAL A 55 -8.89 -2.26 31.87
CA VAL A 55 -8.62 -3.63 31.40
C VAL A 55 -8.46 -4.61 32.57
N PHE A 56 -7.81 -4.18 33.65
CA PHE A 56 -7.65 -5.00 34.85
C PHE A 56 -8.98 -5.23 35.56
N GLN A 57 -9.82 -4.19 35.68
CA GLN A 57 -11.18 -4.32 36.24
C GLN A 57 -12.08 -5.20 35.36
N THR A 58 -11.92 -5.13 34.03
CA THR A 58 -12.54 -6.08 33.10
C THR A 58 -12.14 -7.50 33.43
N ALA A 59 -10.85 -7.80 33.58
CA ALA A 59 -10.39 -9.16 33.85
C ALA A 59 -10.94 -9.71 35.18
N ILE A 60 -10.95 -8.90 36.24
CA ILE A 60 -11.51 -9.27 37.55
C ILE A 60 -13.02 -9.49 37.45
N ALA A 61 -13.75 -8.53 36.88
CA ALA A 61 -15.20 -8.60 36.77
C ALA A 61 -15.67 -9.79 35.94
N LEU A 62 -15.00 -10.06 34.81
CA LEU A 62 -15.26 -11.25 33.99
C LEU A 62 -15.06 -12.55 34.79
N THR A 63 -13.99 -12.59 35.58
CA THR A 63 -13.66 -13.75 36.42
C THR A 63 -14.72 -13.96 37.49
N ALA A 64 -15.17 -12.89 38.16
CA ALA A 64 -16.24 -12.95 39.14
C ALA A 64 -17.59 -13.36 38.52
N ILE A 65 -17.97 -12.79 37.38
CA ILE A 65 -19.22 -13.13 36.69
C ILE A 65 -19.25 -14.61 36.27
N ARG A 66 -18.11 -15.13 35.78
CA ARG A 66 -17.99 -16.55 35.40
C ARG A 66 -18.00 -17.45 36.64
N ASN A 67 -17.16 -17.15 37.63
CA ASN A 67 -16.96 -18.02 38.78
C ASN A 67 -18.15 -18.04 39.73
N LEU A 68 -18.92 -16.96 39.82
CA LEU A 68 -20.12 -16.91 40.67
C LEU A 68 -21.41 -17.23 39.89
N GLU A 69 -21.29 -17.59 38.61
CA GLU A 69 -22.40 -17.91 37.71
C GLU A 69 -23.44 -16.78 37.60
N LEU A 70 -23.00 -15.52 37.77
CA LEU A 70 -23.85 -14.33 37.81
C LEU A 70 -24.53 -14.01 36.48
N HIS A 71 -24.02 -14.56 35.38
CA HIS A 71 -24.65 -14.45 34.06
C HIS A 71 -26.07 -15.07 34.03
N LEU A 72 -26.33 -16.09 34.85
CA LEU A 72 -27.66 -16.70 34.99
C LEU A 72 -28.67 -15.72 35.64
N GLU A 73 -28.22 -14.94 36.62
CA GLU A 73 -29.06 -13.94 37.33
C GLU A 73 -29.45 -12.75 36.44
N LEU A 74 -28.63 -12.52 35.40
CA LEU A 74 -28.89 -11.52 34.37
C LEU A 74 -29.81 -12.06 33.25
N GLY A 75 -30.19 -13.34 33.31
CA GLY A 75 -31.10 -13.98 32.35
C GLY A 75 -30.42 -14.62 31.14
N TYR A 76 -29.10 -14.84 31.18
CA TYR A 76 -28.34 -15.46 30.10
C TYR A 76 -28.01 -16.92 30.42
N GLU A 77 -28.24 -17.83 29.47
CA GLU A 77 -27.89 -19.26 29.65
C GLU A 77 -26.38 -19.53 29.60
N LYS A 78 -25.62 -18.70 28.87
CA LYS A 78 -24.18 -18.85 28.70
C LYS A 78 -23.44 -17.57 29.01
N PHE A 79 -22.29 -17.72 29.65
CA PHE A 79 -21.35 -16.63 29.90
C PHE A 79 -20.95 -15.89 28.61
N SER A 80 -20.71 -16.61 27.51
CA SER A 80 -20.38 -16.00 26.21
C SER A 80 -21.42 -15.01 25.74
N ASP A 81 -22.70 -15.37 25.89
CA ASP A 81 -23.83 -14.62 25.35
C ASP A 81 -24.04 -13.35 26.19
N CYS A 82 -23.85 -13.46 27.51
CA CYS A 82 -23.83 -12.31 28.42
C CYS A 82 -22.72 -11.32 28.05
N MET A 83 -21.50 -11.79 27.78
CA MET A 83 -20.37 -10.89 27.48
C MET A 83 -20.51 -10.22 26.11
N GLU A 84 -21.09 -10.93 25.14
CA GLU A 84 -21.34 -10.39 23.82
C GLU A 84 -22.43 -9.31 23.84
N GLN A 85 -23.52 -9.53 24.59
CA GLN A 85 -24.61 -8.56 24.68
C GLN A 85 -24.32 -7.37 25.60
N GLU A 86 -23.71 -7.58 26.76
CA GLU A 86 -23.53 -6.52 27.78
C GLU A 86 -22.25 -5.69 27.59
N LEU A 87 -21.19 -6.32 27.05
CA LEU A 87 -19.86 -5.72 26.92
C LEU A 87 -19.37 -5.63 25.47
N GLY A 88 -20.11 -6.16 24.49
CA GLY A 88 -19.67 -6.18 23.09
C GLY A 88 -18.39 -6.98 22.87
N MET A 89 -18.08 -7.91 23.79
CA MET A 89 -16.85 -8.68 23.80
C MET A 89 -17.13 -10.13 23.42
N SER A 90 -16.36 -10.67 22.46
CA SER A 90 -16.50 -12.09 22.13
C SER A 90 -16.23 -12.98 23.35
N GLY A 91 -17.02 -14.04 23.51
CA GLY A 91 -16.84 -15.00 24.62
C GLY A 91 -15.44 -15.63 24.69
N ARG A 92 -14.74 -15.70 23.55
CA ARG A 92 -13.34 -16.13 23.48
C ARG A 92 -12.41 -15.17 24.20
N VAL A 93 -12.46 -13.88 23.86
CA VAL A 93 -11.63 -12.85 24.50
C VAL A 93 -11.95 -12.74 25.99
N ALA A 94 -13.23 -12.84 26.36
CA ALA A 94 -13.64 -12.86 27.76
C ALA A 94 -13.02 -14.06 28.51
N SER A 95 -13.03 -15.24 27.91
CA SER A 95 -12.40 -16.44 28.49
C SER A 95 -10.87 -16.34 28.59
N GLU A 96 -10.22 -15.61 27.67
CA GLU A 96 -8.78 -15.34 27.73
C GLU A 96 -8.42 -14.46 28.93
N TYR A 97 -9.21 -13.42 29.22
CA TYR A 97 -9.03 -12.61 30.44
C TYR A 97 -9.23 -13.41 31.72
N VAL A 98 -10.30 -14.22 31.78
CA VAL A 98 -10.55 -15.05 32.97
C VAL A 98 -9.41 -16.04 33.17
N SER A 99 -8.97 -16.70 32.10
CA SER A 99 -7.86 -17.65 32.17
C SER A 99 -6.57 -16.97 32.63
N ALA A 100 -6.32 -15.72 32.24
CA ALA A 100 -5.13 -15.00 32.64
C ALA A 100 -5.16 -14.67 34.15
N VAL A 101 -6.30 -14.22 34.69
CA VAL A 101 -6.45 -13.99 36.13
C VAL A 101 -6.34 -15.29 36.92
N GLU A 102 -6.90 -16.40 36.41
CA GLU A 102 -6.74 -17.73 37.02
C GLU A 102 -5.27 -18.20 37.03
N THR A 103 -4.43 -17.72 36.11
CA THR A 103 -3.03 -18.14 35.97
C THR A 103 -2.07 -17.29 36.80
N PHE A 104 -2.30 -15.97 36.87
CA PHE A 104 -1.37 -15.03 37.51
C PHE A 104 -1.93 -14.40 38.80
N GLY A 105 -3.17 -14.69 39.16
CA GLY A 105 -3.83 -14.09 40.31
C GLY A 105 -4.16 -12.61 40.11
N ILE A 106 -4.40 -11.93 41.24
CA ILE A 106 -4.80 -10.52 41.29
C ILE A 106 -3.77 -9.81 42.17
N GLY A 107 -2.98 -8.94 41.55
CA GLY A 107 -1.96 -8.15 42.24
C GLY A 107 -1.57 -6.91 41.46
N ASP A 108 -0.93 -5.95 42.15
CA ASP A 108 -0.55 -4.66 41.56
C ASP A 108 0.43 -4.82 40.39
N ARG A 109 1.30 -5.82 40.44
CA ARG A 109 2.24 -6.12 39.35
C ARG A 109 1.52 -6.63 38.10
N VAL A 110 0.57 -7.56 38.27
CA VAL A 110 -0.30 -8.05 37.18
C VAL A 110 -1.11 -6.90 36.57
N LYS A 111 -1.65 -6.01 37.42
CA LYS A 111 -2.36 -4.81 36.97
C LYS A 111 -1.49 -3.93 36.08
N GLN A 112 -0.28 -3.59 36.53
CA GLN A 112 0.65 -2.74 35.77
C GLN A 112 1.00 -3.35 34.41
N LEU A 113 1.31 -4.65 34.36
CA LEU A 113 1.64 -5.36 33.12
C LEU A 113 0.45 -5.43 32.15
N MET A 114 -0.75 -5.72 32.68
CA MET A 114 -1.97 -5.81 31.89
C MET A 114 -2.39 -4.46 31.32
N GLU A 115 -2.30 -3.37 32.12
CA GLU A 115 -2.64 -2.02 31.68
C GLU A 115 -1.63 -1.45 30.67
N ALA A 116 -0.33 -1.78 30.80
CA ALA A 116 0.70 -1.35 29.87
C ALA A 116 0.53 -1.97 28.47
N SER A 117 0.19 -3.27 28.38
CA SER A 117 0.03 -3.92 27.08
C SER A 117 -0.96 -5.10 27.09
N PRO A 118 -2.29 -4.84 27.04
CA PRO A 118 -3.33 -5.86 27.17
C PRO A 118 -3.19 -7.03 26.19
N LYS A 119 -2.93 -6.73 24.90
CA LYS A 119 -2.80 -7.75 23.85
C LYS A 119 -1.57 -8.64 24.05
N ARG A 120 -0.44 -8.04 24.47
CA ARG A 120 0.80 -8.79 24.71
C ARG A 120 0.71 -9.61 25.98
N PHE A 121 0.07 -9.06 27.01
CA PHE A 121 -0.21 -9.77 28.26
C PHE A 121 -1.03 -11.03 28.00
N LEU A 122 -2.17 -10.93 27.29
CA LEU A 122 -2.99 -12.10 26.95
C LEU A 122 -2.26 -13.14 26.08
N GLN A 123 -1.41 -12.68 25.16
CA GLN A 123 -0.58 -13.58 24.35
C GLN A 123 0.42 -14.34 25.22
N ALA A 124 1.12 -13.64 26.11
CA ALA A 124 2.11 -14.24 27.00
C ALA A 124 1.45 -15.18 28.03
N ALA A 125 0.27 -14.80 28.55
CA ALA A 125 -0.56 -15.66 29.39
C ALA A 125 -0.91 -17.01 28.73
N LYS A 126 -1.24 -16.96 27.44
CA LYS A 126 -1.52 -18.16 26.64
C LYS A 126 -0.27 -19.03 26.44
N GLU A 127 0.89 -18.41 26.22
CA GLU A 127 2.18 -19.11 26.11
C GLU A 127 2.58 -19.79 27.43
N VAL A 128 2.38 -19.11 28.56
CA VAL A 128 2.60 -19.65 29.91
C VAL A 128 1.75 -20.90 30.14
N ARG A 129 0.45 -20.85 29.83
CA ARG A 129 -0.44 -22.01 29.99
C ARG A 129 -0.08 -23.20 29.09
N GLN A 130 0.51 -22.95 27.93
CA GLN A 130 0.98 -24.02 27.04
C GLN A 130 2.23 -24.72 27.57
N LYS A 131 3.00 -24.06 28.42
CA LYS A 131 4.09 -24.67 29.18
C LYS A 131 3.48 -25.27 30.46
N GLN A 132 3.87 -26.49 30.83
CA GLN A 132 3.29 -27.17 31.98
C GLN A 132 3.55 -26.35 33.26
N MET A 133 2.46 -25.96 33.93
CA MET A 133 2.50 -25.27 35.23
C MET A 133 2.33 -26.33 36.32
N GLU A 134 3.32 -26.47 37.20
CA GLU A 134 3.12 -27.09 38.52
C GLU A 134 3.10 -25.94 39.55
N GLY A 135 1.91 -25.43 39.86
CA GLY A 135 1.76 -24.29 40.79
C GLY A 135 2.00 -22.92 40.14
N GLU A 136 2.65 -21.99 40.86
CA GLU A 136 3.00 -20.61 40.39
C GLU A 136 4.36 -20.54 39.66
N THR A 137 5.06 -21.68 39.57
CA THR A 137 6.40 -21.82 39.00
C THR A 137 6.36 -22.51 37.64
N LEU A 138 7.03 -21.90 36.67
CA LEU A 138 7.26 -22.39 35.32
C LEU A 138 8.63 -23.05 35.27
N THR A 139 8.68 -24.31 34.82
CA THR A 139 9.95 -24.95 34.46
C THR A 139 10.26 -24.67 32.98
N LEU A 140 11.32 -23.93 32.72
CA LEU A 140 11.83 -23.68 31.38
C LEU A 140 12.44 -24.95 30.77
N SER A 141 12.64 -24.93 29.45
CA SER A 141 13.19 -26.07 28.68
C SER A 141 14.63 -26.45 29.05
N ASP A 142 15.33 -25.59 29.77
CA ASP A 142 16.67 -25.79 30.34
C ASP A 142 16.65 -26.32 31.78
N GLY A 143 15.46 -26.55 32.35
CA GLY A 143 15.26 -27.03 33.72
C GLY A 143 15.21 -25.93 34.78
N THR A 144 15.25 -24.65 34.39
CA THR A 144 15.18 -23.53 35.33
C THR A 144 13.74 -23.27 35.78
N GLU A 145 13.52 -23.17 37.09
CA GLU A 145 12.22 -22.78 37.65
C GLU A 145 12.17 -21.26 37.84
N ILE A 146 11.17 -20.61 37.26
CA ILE A 146 10.93 -19.17 37.38
C ILE A 146 9.45 -18.92 37.68
N THR A 147 9.13 -17.79 38.31
CA THR A 147 7.72 -17.46 38.55
C THR A 147 7.02 -17.07 37.24
N ALA A 148 5.72 -17.33 37.17
CA ALA A 148 4.90 -16.97 36.02
C ALA A 148 4.95 -15.45 35.71
N GLU A 149 5.04 -14.61 36.75
CA GLU A 149 5.16 -13.16 36.63
C GLU A 149 6.50 -12.71 36.03
N GLU A 150 7.62 -13.28 36.49
CA GLU A 150 8.95 -12.95 35.97
C GLU A 150 9.10 -13.32 34.49
N PHE A 151 8.54 -14.47 34.09
CA PHE A 151 8.52 -14.88 32.69
C PHE A 151 7.75 -13.89 31.80
N LEU A 152 6.60 -13.38 32.29
CA LEU A 152 5.81 -12.39 31.57
C LEU A 152 6.60 -11.09 31.35
N GLU A 153 7.25 -10.58 32.39
CA GLU A 153 8.00 -9.32 32.33
C GLU A 153 9.18 -9.40 31.37
N GLU A 154 9.96 -10.48 31.43
CA GLU A 154 11.08 -10.71 30.52
C GLU A 154 10.57 -10.76 29.06
N ARG A 155 9.47 -11.48 28.83
CA ARG A 155 8.92 -11.66 27.48
C ARG A 155 8.36 -10.37 26.90
N ILE A 156 7.63 -9.59 27.70
CA ILE A 156 7.08 -8.28 27.31
C ILE A 156 8.24 -7.32 26.99
N SER A 157 9.27 -7.27 27.85
CA SER A 157 10.46 -6.43 27.66
C SER A 157 11.23 -6.78 26.39
N ALA A 158 11.41 -8.08 26.12
CA ALA A 158 12.05 -8.55 24.89
C ALA A 158 11.27 -8.14 23.64
N LEU A 159 9.94 -8.30 23.64
CA LEU A 159 9.06 -7.88 22.55
C LEU A 159 9.07 -6.37 22.34
N GLU A 160 9.08 -5.58 23.41
CA GLU A 160 9.19 -4.12 23.33
C GLU A 160 10.50 -3.67 22.70
N SER A 161 11.62 -4.25 23.13
CA SER A 161 12.93 -3.90 22.59
C SER A 161 13.04 -4.23 21.09
N SER A 162 12.49 -5.38 20.68
CA SER A 162 12.43 -5.79 19.28
C SER A 162 11.55 -4.83 18.45
N SER A 163 10.38 -4.46 18.98
CA SER A 163 9.48 -3.50 18.35
C SER A 163 10.13 -2.13 18.19
N LYS A 164 10.82 -1.62 19.22
CA LYS A 164 11.54 -0.33 19.18
C LYS A 164 12.63 -0.33 18.11
N LYS A 165 13.40 -1.43 17.99
CA LYS A 165 14.41 -1.58 16.92
C LYS A 165 13.78 -1.51 15.53
N ARG A 166 12.68 -2.23 15.31
CA ARG A 166 11.99 -2.26 14.01
C ARG A 166 11.40 -0.90 13.63
N ILE A 167 10.83 -0.17 14.60
CA ILE A 167 10.32 1.19 14.38
C ILE A 167 11.47 2.10 13.91
N LYS A 168 12.61 2.07 14.60
CA LYS A 168 13.78 2.89 14.24
C LYS A 168 14.27 2.60 12.81
N THR A 169 14.29 1.34 12.39
CA THR A 169 14.65 0.97 11.01
C THR A 169 13.66 1.54 9.99
N LEU A 170 12.35 1.38 10.23
CA LEU A 170 11.32 1.91 9.34
C LEU A 170 11.34 3.44 9.24
N GLU A 171 11.66 4.13 10.33
CA GLU A 171 11.83 5.59 10.33
C GLU A 171 13.01 6.02 9.45
N THR A 172 14.15 5.31 9.53
CA THR A 172 15.32 5.59 8.67
C THR A 172 15.05 5.34 7.19
N GLU A 173 14.31 4.26 6.86
CA GLU A 173 13.89 3.98 5.48
C GLU A 173 12.95 5.06 4.95
N ASN A 174 11.97 5.49 5.75
CA ASN A 174 11.04 6.56 5.36
C ASN A 174 11.76 7.89 5.10
N GLN A 175 12.72 8.26 5.92
CA GLN A 175 13.53 9.47 5.72
C GLN A 175 14.32 9.40 4.40
N THR A 176 14.87 8.22 4.09
CA THR A 176 15.62 7.98 2.85
C THR A 176 14.72 8.11 1.62
N ILE A 177 13.54 7.47 1.64
CA ILE A 177 12.55 7.55 0.55
C ILE A 177 12.09 9.00 0.34
N LYS A 178 11.86 9.75 1.42
CA LYS A 178 11.46 11.16 1.33
C LYS A 178 12.53 12.02 0.64
N ALA A 179 13.81 11.81 0.99
CA ALA A 179 14.92 12.51 0.35
C ALA A 179 15.04 12.17 -1.15
N GLU A 180 14.84 10.91 -1.51
CA GLU A 180 14.84 10.47 -2.93
C GLU A 180 13.69 11.09 -3.72
N ALA A 181 12.48 11.12 -3.14
CA ALA A 181 11.31 11.74 -3.76
C ALA A 181 11.53 13.24 -4.04
N ASP A 182 12.13 13.97 -3.10
CA ASP A 182 12.43 15.39 -3.29
C ASP A 182 13.50 15.62 -4.37
N LEU A 183 14.48 14.72 -4.50
CA LEU A 183 15.47 14.77 -5.56
C LEU A 183 14.84 14.50 -6.94
N LEU A 184 13.93 13.53 -7.05
CA LEU A 184 13.18 13.25 -8.27
C LEU A 184 12.28 14.42 -8.68
N ARG A 185 11.59 15.06 -7.73
CA ARG A 185 10.79 16.27 -8.00
C ARG A 185 11.64 17.42 -8.55
N LYS A 186 12.83 17.65 -7.98
CA LYS A 186 13.77 18.66 -8.51
C LYS A 186 14.22 18.34 -9.93
N LYS A 187 14.52 17.07 -10.23
CA LYS A 187 14.86 16.62 -11.58
C LYS A 187 13.71 16.85 -12.56
N GLN A 188 12.48 16.50 -12.17
CA GLN A 188 11.29 16.72 -12.97
C GLN A 188 11.09 18.20 -13.32
N ALA A 189 11.14 19.09 -12.33
CA ALA A 189 11.00 20.53 -12.55
C ALA A 189 12.08 21.10 -13.50
N ASN A 190 13.31 20.56 -13.44
CA ASN A 190 14.37 20.95 -14.37
C ASN A 190 14.11 20.48 -15.80
N LEU A 191 13.58 19.26 -15.96
CA LEU A 191 13.21 18.73 -17.28
C LEU A 191 12.03 19.51 -17.89
N GLU A 192 11.02 19.85 -17.11
CA GLU A 192 9.90 20.69 -17.54
C GLU A 192 10.37 22.06 -18.05
N LYS A 193 11.29 22.71 -17.32
CA LYS A 193 11.93 23.95 -17.79
C LYS A 193 12.71 23.75 -19.09
N SER A 194 13.38 22.62 -19.26
CA SER A 194 14.11 22.32 -20.50
C SER A 194 13.19 22.07 -21.68
N ILE A 195 12.03 21.45 -21.46
CA ILE A 195 11.01 21.21 -22.49
C ILE A 195 10.43 22.55 -22.94
N SER A 196 9.98 23.37 -21.98
CA SER A 196 9.44 24.71 -22.28
C SER A 196 10.41 25.58 -23.08
N LYS A 197 11.71 25.57 -22.75
CA LYS A 197 12.73 26.28 -23.56
C LYS A 197 12.85 25.75 -24.99
N LYS A 198 12.73 24.43 -25.19
CA LYS A 198 12.77 23.84 -26.54
C LYS A 198 11.51 24.17 -27.34
N ASP A 199 10.35 24.20 -26.69
CA ASP A 199 9.10 24.60 -27.34
C ASP A 199 9.16 26.07 -27.79
N GLU A 200 9.68 26.97 -26.95
CA GLU A 200 9.94 28.37 -27.34
C GLU A 200 10.88 28.46 -28.55
N GLN A 201 11.96 27.65 -28.59
CA GLN A 201 12.87 27.60 -29.73
C GLN A 201 12.17 27.10 -31.01
N ILE A 202 11.30 26.09 -30.89
CA ILE A 202 10.51 25.58 -32.03
C ILE A 202 9.58 26.67 -32.55
N ASP A 203 8.91 27.41 -31.66
CA ASP A 203 8.01 28.50 -32.07
C ASP A 203 8.76 29.66 -32.73
N VAL A 204 9.95 30.02 -32.23
CA VAL A 204 10.83 30.99 -32.90
C VAL A 204 11.25 30.49 -34.27
N LEU A 205 11.59 29.21 -34.43
CA LEU A 205 11.96 28.63 -35.72
C LEU A 205 10.78 28.60 -36.69
N ARG A 206 9.57 28.32 -36.22
CA ARG A 206 8.33 28.39 -37.02
C ARG A 206 8.00 29.81 -37.49
N LYS A 207 8.32 30.83 -36.69
CA LYS A 207 8.09 32.24 -37.04
C LYS A 207 9.21 32.84 -37.89
N SER A 208 10.46 32.45 -37.64
CA SER A 208 11.65 33.00 -38.31
C SER A 208 11.94 32.35 -39.65
N LYS A 209 11.58 31.08 -39.81
CA LYS A 209 11.53 30.43 -41.11
C LYS A 209 10.07 30.33 -41.50
N ASP A 210 9.70 31.02 -42.58
CA ASP A 210 8.39 30.95 -43.25
C ASP A 210 8.20 29.56 -43.92
N LEU A 211 8.51 28.50 -43.17
CA LEU A 211 8.49 27.10 -43.56
C LEU A 211 7.12 26.56 -43.22
N ASP A 212 6.18 26.81 -44.11
CA ASP A 212 4.90 26.13 -44.14
C ASP A 212 5.15 24.60 -44.26
N PRO A 213 4.78 23.81 -43.23
CA PRO A 213 4.94 22.36 -43.25
C PRO A 213 4.28 21.70 -44.46
N GLU A 214 3.19 22.29 -44.96
CA GLU A 214 2.48 21.81 -46.14
C GLU A 214 3.29 22.06 -47.42
N LYS A 215 3.98 23.20 -47.54
CA LYS A 215 4.90 23.48 -48.64
C LYS A 215 6.09 22.51 -48.62
N LEU A 216 6.65 22.23 -47.44
CA LEU A 216 7.74 21.26 -47.31
C LEU A 216 7.32 19.84 -47.73
N LEU A 217 6.11 19.42 -47.36
CA LEU A 217 5.56 18.14 -47.80
C LEU A 217 5.36 18.10 -49.31
N LYS A 218 4.84 19.18 -49.92
CA LYS A 218 4.69 19.30 -51.38
C LYS A 218 6.04 19.24 -52.11
N ILE A 219 7.08 19.90 -51.60
CA ILE A 219 8.45 19.85 -52.16
C ILE A 219 9.01 18.42 -52.05
N LYS A 220 8.78 17.72 -50.93
CA LYS A 220 9.20 16.33 -50.78
C LYS A 220 8.52 15.43 -51.81
N ASN A 221 7.20 15.54 -51.96
CA ASN A 221 6.44 14.75 -52.92
C ASN A 221 6.88 15.04 -54.36
N GLN A 222 7.19 16.29 -54.70
CA GLN A 222 7.76 16.65 -56.00
C GLN A 222 9.09 15.93 -56.25
N ARG A 223 10.03 15.98 -55.29
CA ARG A 223 11.33 15.31 -55.43
C ARG A 223 11.20 13.78 -55.53
N GLU A 224 10.26 13.20 -54.80
CA GLU A 224 9.95 11.77 -54.92
C GLU A 224 9.41 11.43 -56.30
N ALA A 225 8.52 12.26 -56.86
CA ALA A 225 8.00 12.08 -58.23
C ALA A 225 9.11 12.24 -59.29
N GLU A 226 9.98 13.24 -59.16
CA GLU A 226 11.14 13.45 -60.05
C GLU A 226 12.05 12.21 -60.06
N LYS A 227 12.35 11.66 -58.87
CA LYS A 227 13.17 10.45 -58.74
C LYS A 227 12.57 9.24 -59.46
N VAL A 228 11.26 9.03 -59.32
CA VAL A 228 10.56 7.92 -59.99
C VAL A 228 10.59 8.11 -61.51
N ILE A 229 10.42 9.34 -62.01
CA ILE A 229 10.51 9.66 -63.44
C ILE A 229 11.92 9.34 -63.96
N ASP A 230 12.97 9.74 -63.24
CA ASP A 230 14.35 9.46 -63.63
C ASP A 230 14.66 7.96 -63.67
N GLU A 231 14.20 7.21 -62.66
CA GLU A 231 14.32 5.74 -62.61
C GLU A 231 13.58 5.05 -63.77
N CYS A 232 12.38 5.52 -64.11
CA CYS A 232 11.62 5.04 -65.26
C CYS A 232 12.33 5.35 -66.59
N ASN A 233 12.86 6.57 -66.75
CA ASN A 233 13.58 6.98 -67.95
C ASN A 233 14.84 6.12 -68.16
N ALA A 234 15.62 5.89 -67.10
CA ALA A 234 16.79 5.03 -67.15
C ALA A 234 16.43 3.60 -67.55
N SER A 235 15.36 3.04 -66.97
CA SER A 235 14.87 1.69 -67.27
C SER A 235 14.37 1.56 -68.70
N LEU A 236 13.70 2.59 -69.22
CA LEU A 236 13.19 2.61 -70.60
C LEU A 236 14.32 2.68 -71.62
N LEU A 237 15.35 3.51 -71.37
CA LEU A 237 16.54 3.57 -72.21
C LEU A 237 17.30 2.24 -72.24
N ASP A 238 17.47 1.59 -71.08
CA ASP A 238 18.08 0.25 -71.03
C ASP A 238 17.26 -0.78 -71.82
N ALA A 239 15.93 -0.75 -71.69
CA ALA A 239 15.05 -1.63 -72.46
C ALA A 239 15.18 -1.39 -73.98
N LEU A 240 15.25 -0.14 -74.44
CA LEU A 240 15.45 0.21 -75.85
C LEU A 240 16.80 -0.29 -76.38
N ASN A 241 17.89 -0.08 -75.64
CA ASN A 241 19.21 -0.58 -76.02
C ASN A 241 19.25 -2.12 -76.14
N ARG A 242 18.51 -2.82 -75.25
CA ARG A 242 18.36 -4.29 -75.33
C ARG A 242 17.56 -4.73 -76.53
N ILE A 243 16.59 -3.94 -77.00
CA ILE A 243 15.82 -4.24 -78.20
C ILE A 243 16.67 -4.05 -79.46
N GLU A 244 17.47 -2.99 -79.53
CA GLU A 244 18.37 -2.72 -80.66
C GLU A 244 19.43 -3.80 -80.86
N SER A 245 19.89 -4.41 -79.76
CA SER A 245 20.88 -5.50 -79.76
C SER A 245 20.32 -6.87 -80.14
N ILE A 246 19.01 -7.00 -80.39
CA ILE A 246 18.40 -8.26 -80.87
C ILE A 246 18.78 -8.48 -82.34
N PRO A 247 19.46 -9.60 -82.69
CA PRO A 247 19.81 -9.94 -84.07
C PRO A 247 18.58 -10.05 -84.97
N GLU A 248 18.70 -9.62 -86.24
CA GLU A 248 17.56 -9.55 -87.17
C GLU A 248 16.89 -10.92 -87.39
N GLU A 249 17.69 -11.99 -87.32
CA GLU A 249 17.27 -13.36 -87.57
C GLU A 249 16.29 -13.90 -86.52
N VAL A 250 16.27 -13.31 -85.32
CA VAL A 250 15.41 -13.72 -84.21
C VAL A 250 14.29 -12.71 -83.91
N ARG A 251 14.17 -11.64 -84.69
CA ARG A 251 13.09 -10.65 -84.54
C ARG A 251 11.76 -11.25 -85.01
N ASN A 252 10.79 -11.34 -84.09
CA ASN A 252 9.44 -11.82 -84.38
C ASN A 252 8.44 -10.66 -84.44
N GLY A 253 7.48 -10.71 -85.38
CA GLY A 253 6.38 -9.74 -85.48
C GLY A 253 5.57 -9.56 -84.18
N GLY A 254 5.50 -10.57 -83.31
CA GLY A 254 4.90 -10.44 -81.99
C GLY A 254 5.57 -9.38 -81.08
N LEU A 255 6.91 -9.26 -81.15
CA LEU A 255 7.65 -8.22 -80.43
C LEU A 255 7.36 -6.83 -81.03
N GLY A 256 7.27 -6.73 -82.36
CA GLY A 256 6.91 -5.48 -83.04
C GLY A 256 5.52 -4.97 -82.64
N ILE A 257 4.52 -5.85 -82.57
CA ILE A 257 3.16 -5.52 -82.12
C ILE A 257 3.17 -5.07 -80.65
N TYR A 258 3.91 -5.78 -79.79
CA TYR A 258 4.03 -5.41 -78.38
C TYR A 258 4.68 -4.03 -78.18
N LEU A 259 5.76 -3.75 -78.92
CA LEU A 259 6.42 -2.43 -78.91
C LEU A 259 5.50 -1.32 -79.42
N SER A 260 4.81 -1.56 -80.54
CA SER A 260 3.86 -0.60 -81.12
C SER A 260 2.74 -0.25 -80.12
N ARG A 261 2.19 -1.25 -79.43
CA ARG A 261 1.19 -1.05 -78.37
C ARG A 261 1.73 -0.28 -77.18
N THR A 262 2.97 -0.58 -76.77
CA THR A 262 3.62 0.08 -75.64
C THR A 262 3.88 1.55 -75.94
N ILE A 263 4.39 1.87 -77.13
CA ILE A 263 4.59 3.24 -77.62
C ILE A 263 3.25 3.98 -77.64
N ALA A 264 2.21 3.40 -78.24
CA ALA A 264 0.88 4.03 -78.28
C ALA A 264 0.33 4.32 -76.87
N THR A 265 0.52 3.40 -75.92
CA THR A 265 0.08 3.58 -74.52
C THR A 265 0.86 4.71 -73.84
N MET A 266 2.18 4.78 -74.05
CA MET A 266 3.02 5.86 -73.54
C MET A 266 2.63 7.20 -74.16
N GLU A 267 2.38 7.27 -75.46
CA GLU A 267 1.95 8.48 -76.15
C GLU A 267 0.62 9.01 -75.62
N ILE A 268 -0.36 8.13 -75.38
CA ILE A 268 -1.64 8.51 -74.79
C ILE A 268 -1.42 9.04 -73.36
N GLY A 269 -0.65 8.31 -72.54
CA GLY A 269 -0.33 8.72 -71.17
C GLY A 269 0.36 10.08 -71.10
N LEU A 270 1.36 10.31 -71.96
CA LEU A 270 2.08 11.58 -72.06
C LEU A 270 1.19 12.71 -72.56
N LYS A 271 0.27 12.45 -73.52
CA LYS A 271 -0.71 13.44 -73.98
C LYS A 271 -1.68 13.83 -72.86
N THR A 272 -2.20 12.86 -72.11
CA THR A 272 -3.07 13.11 -70.96
C THR A 272 -2.34 13.89 -69.87
N LEU A 273 -1.10 13.50 -69.54
CA LEU A 273 -0.25 14.21 -68.58
C LEU A 273 -0.01 15.66 -69.02
N LYS A 274 0.36 15.87 -70.30
CA LYS A 274 0.55 17.20 -70.88
C LYS A 274 -0.74 18.03 -70.79
N MET A 275 -1.90 17.45 -71.09
CA MET A 275 -3.18 18.16 -71.00
C MET A 275 -3.47 18.61 -69.56
N ASN A 276 -3.38 17.68 -68.60
CA ASN A 276 -3.62 17.95 -67.18
C ASN A 276 -2.62 18.97 -66.60
N TRP A 277 -1.36 18.92 -67.03
CA TRP A 277 -0.35 19.87 -66.57
C TRP A 277 -0.45 21.23 -67.26
N SER A 278 -0.83 21.25 -68.55
CA SER A 278 -1.07 22.50 -69.29
C SER A 278 -2.27 23.27 -68.72
N SER A 279 -3.33 22.59 -68.27
CA SER A 279 -4.44 23.25 -67.58
C SER A 279 -3.98 23.93 -66.28
N HIS A 280 -2.95 23.42 -65.61
CA HIS A 280 -2.39 24.06 -64.41
C HIS A 280 -1.44 25.21 -64.71
N LEU A 281 -0.75 25.21 -65.87
CA LEU A 281 0.13 26.30 -66.30
C LEU A 281 -0.64 27.52 -66.86
N PHE A 282 -1.72 27.29 -67.61
CA PHE A 282 -2.48 28.36 -68.28
C PHE A 282 -3.66 28.94 -67.46
N GLN A 283 -4.01 28.34 -66.33
CA GLN A 283 -4.96 28.94 -65.38
C GLN A 283 -4.37 30.14 -64.63
N GLY A 284 -3.04 30.35 -64.67
CA GLY A 284 -2.38 31.52 -64.09
C GLY A 284 -2.33 32.76 -64.99
N GLU A 285 -2.63 32.64 -66.30
CA GLU A 285 -2.50 33.75 -67.27
C GLU A 285 -3.83 34.41 -67.65
N THR A 286 -4.97 33.95 -67.12
CA THR A 286 -6.30 34.55 -67.42
C THR A 286 -7.00 35.15 -66.20
N SER A 287 -6.22 35.52 -65.17
CA SER A 287 -6.70 36.31 -64.04
C SER A 287 -5.88 37.59 -63.88
N GLU A 288 -5.97 38.47 -64.87
CA GLU A 288 -5.83 39.94 -64.72
C GLU A 288 -7.00 40.61 -65.43
#